data_AF-A0A1F3KEM0-F1
#
_entry.id   AF-A0A1F3KEM0-F1
#
_cell.length_a   1.000
_cell.length_b   1.000
_cell.length_c   1.000
_cell.angle_alpha   90.00
_cell.angle_beta   90.00
_cell.angle_gamma   90.00
#
_symmetry.space_group_name_H-M   'P 1'
#
loop_
_entity.id
_entity.type
_entity.pdbx_description
1 polymer ?
#
loop_
_entity_poly.entity_id
_entity_poly.type
_entity_poly.pdbx_seq_one_letter_code
_entity_poly.pdbx_strand_id
1 'polypeptide(L)'
;MVLERIIFVTRQQINQNHLCVKQYLSIVPGQYKGEALSGYTEQQVMKRAGQIVSPLDQLVNQQNNNSDHHQKGYVYDDIYLLYTRLKNSTTMNRILKIIFVYIAGAASIFGLLIAGYYQFIYEDKIIIEVKTIDAVELTSLPKIDGLRATFEFNDTTVTNLWKIRFYISNKGNKTIIGQGDRKDLLSDGLPLYLRDSISILSIMTNDKNFPVEIRNQKNYLTLNFKQWKAGEYLEVIGYIENFKKAEPIIFIDDRDIIESQIVFTKYEPVEKELKAKLIDNLPKGVQNFIKWLIILTIIVLDILSIFTIRKELKKDEMQNSRAVAIMAFILWMIVTVLFTTPLLWILEL
;
A
#
# COMPACT_ATOMS: atom_id res chain seq x y z
N MET A 1 10.78 28.55 12.48
CA MET A 1 10.89 30.02 12.59
C MET A 1 11.25 30.72 11.27
N VAL A 2 12.20 30.21 10.47
CA VAL A 2 12.54 30.81 9.14
C VAL A 2 11.48 30.51 8.06
N LEU A 3 10.91 29.30 8.05
CA LEU A 3 9.89 28.91 7.08
C LEU A 3 8.57 29.70 7.23
N GLU A 4 8.17 30.01 8.45
CA GLU A 4 6.98 30.84 8.72
C GLU A 4 7.15 32.29 8.30
N ARG A 5 8.38 32.84 8.41
CA ARG A 5 8.68 34.18 7.89
C ARG A 5 8.62 34.24 6.37
N ILE A 6 9.05 33.18 5.68
CA ILE A 6 8.95 33.10 4.21
C ILE A 6 7.48 33.02 3.79
N ILE A 7 6.67 32.18 4.42
CA ILE A 7 5.23 32.06 4.11
C ILE A 7 4.46 33.36 4.39
N PHE A 8 4.82 34.08 5.46
CA PHE A 8 4.21 35.36 5.82
C PHE A 8 4.52 36.47 4.79
N VAL A 9 5.77 36.55 4.33
CA VAL A 9 6.18 37.52 3.30
C VAL A 9 5.48 37.23 1.96
N THR A 10 5.38 35.96 1.56
CA THR A 10 4.69 35.60 0.30
C THR A 10 3.19 35.89 0.36
N ARG A 11 2.54 35.72 1.53
CA ARG A 11 1.12 36.08 1.73
C ARG A 11 0.88 37.59 1.69
N GLN A 12 1.77 38.39 2.27
CA GLN A 12 1.69 39.86 2.22
C GLN A 12 1.79 40.37 0.78
N GLN A 13 2.69 39.79 -0.01
CA GLN A 13 2.94 40.21 -1.39
C GLN A 13 1.81 39.84 -2.35
N ILE A 14 1.16 38.69 -2.16
CA ILE A 14 -0.03 38.29 -2.93
C ILE A 14 -1.23 39.21 -2.60
N ASN A 15 -1.41 39.59 -1.33
CA ASN A 15 -2.51 40.48 -0.94
C ASN A 15 -2.35 41.92 -1.46
N GLN A 16 -1.13 42.45 -1.53
CA GLN A 16 -0.89 43.78 -2.11
C GLN A 16 -1.15 43.80 -3.63
N ASN A 17 -0.76 42.75 -4.34
CA ASN A 17 -1.05 42.62 -5.78
C ASN A 17 -2.55 42.50 -6.05
N HIS A 18 -3.30 41.80 -5.19
CA HIS A 18 -4.75 41.68 -5.32
C HIS A 18 -5.52 42.98 -5.02
N LEU A 19 -5.00 43.84 -4.13
CA LEU A 19 -5.57 45.17 -3.86
C LEU A 19 -5.30 46.15 -5.01
N CYS A 20 -4.10 46.12 -5.60
CA CYS A 20 -3.72 47.00 -6.70
C CYS A 20 -4.58 46.76 -7.96
N VAL A 21 -4.88 45.49 -8.27
CA VAL A 21 -5.77 45.11 -9.39
C VAL A 21 -7.23 45.54 -9.14
N LYS A 22 -7.70 45.49 -7.89
CA LYS A 22 -9.06 45.94 -7.53
C LYS A 22 -9.23 47.46 -7.57
N GLN A 23 -8.19 48.23 -7.24
CA GLN A 23 -8.23 49.69 -7.39
C GLN A 23 -8.21 50.11 -8.86
N TYR A 24 -7.45 49.42 -9.72
CA TYR A 24 -7.38 49.74 -11.15
C TYR A 24 -8.69 49.51 -11.92
N LEU A 25 -9.50 48.53 -11.49
CA LEU A 25 -10.83 48.27 -12.07
C LEU A 25 -11.92 49.25 -11.61
N SER A 26 -11.62 50.15 -10.66
CA SER A 26 -12.60 51.11 -10.10
C SER A 26 -12.43 52.56 -10.57
N ILE A 27 -11.42 52.85 -11.42
CA ILE A 27 -11.09 54.22 -11.87
C ILE A 27 -11.06 54.27 -13.41
N VAL A 28 -12.17 53.97 -14.09
CA VAL A 28 -12.43 54.48 -15.44
C VAL A 28 -13.94 54.73 -15.60
N PRO A 29 -14.44 55.97 -15.39
CA PRO A 29 -15.79 56.35 -15.78
C PRO A 29 -15.85 56.59 -17.30
N GLY A 30 -16.96 56.17 -17.90
CA GLY A 30 -17.09 55.98 -19.34
C GLY A 30 -17.11 57.22 -20.23
N GLN A 31 -16.86 56.95 -21.51
CA GLN A 31 -17.28 57.60 -22.75
C GLN A 31 -16.51 56.82 -23.84
N TYR A 32 -17.14 56.12 -24.78
CA TYR A 32 -17.65 56.68 -26.03
C TYR A 32 -18.78 55.82 -26.61
N LYS A 33 -19.75 56.53 -27.19
CA LYS A 33 -20.84 56.07 -28.04
C LYS A 33 -20.32 55.44 -29.33
N GLY A 34 -21.05 54.42 -29.78
CA GLY A 34 -21.25 53.94 -31.15
C GLY A 34 -20.23 54.24 -32.23
N GLU A 35 -19.58 53.19 -32.73
CA GLU A 35 -19.49 52.89 -34.17
C GLU A 35 -19.02 51.44 -34.36
N ALA A 36 -19.64 50.73 -35.29
CA ALA A 36 -19.32 49.35 -35.62
C ALA A 36 -18.03 49.31 -36.46
N LEU A 37 -16.94 48.81 -35.88
CA LEU A 37 -15.74 48.45 -36.64
C LEU A 37 -15.78 46.97 -36.99
N SER A 38 -16.48 46.66 -38.10
CA SER A 38 -16.23 45.45 -38.86
C SER A 38 -14.86 45.57 -39.53
N GLY A 39 -14.01 44.55 -39.43
CA GLY A 39 -12.89 44.37 -40.36
C GLY A 39 -11.47 44.47 -39.82
N TYR A 40 -11.20 44.04 -38.58
CA TYR A 40 -9.83 43.82 -38.11
C TYR A 40 -9.64 42.40 -37.55
N THR A 41 -8.57 41.73 -37.95
CA THR A 41 -8.15 40.43 -37.41
C THR A 41 -7.36 40.60 -36.10
N GLU A 42 -7.50 39.65 -35.17
CA GLU A 42 -6.89 39.63 -33.82
C GLU A 42 -5.39 40.00 -33.78
N GLN A 43 -4.65 39.67 -34.85
CA GLN A 43 -3.22 39.97 -34.97
C GLN A 43 -2.89 41.47 -35.12
N GLN A 44 -3.82 42.29 -35.61
CA GLN A 44 -3.62 43.73 -35.77
C GLN A 44 -3.91 44.51 -34.48
N VAL A 45 -4.74 43.95 -33.58
CA VAL A 45 -5.01 44.51 -32.25
C VAL A 45 -3.84 44.26 -31.29
N MET A 46 -3.21 43.09 -31.34
CA MET A 46 -2.02 42.79 -30.51
C MET A 46 -0.77 43.59 -30.89
N LYS A 47 -0.64 44.04 -32.14
CA LYS A 47 0.54 44.81 -32.60
C LYS A 47 0.55 46.26 -32.12
N ARG A 48 -0.61 46.81 -31.71
CA ARG A 48 -0.72 48.16 -31.12
C ARG A 48 -0.68 48.18 -29.58
N ALA A 49 -0.96 47.05 -28.92
CA ALA A 49 -0.83 46.93 -27.46
C ALA A 49 0.63 46.84 -26.98
N GLY A 50 1.58 46.54 -27.88
CA GLY A 50 3.01 46.44 -27.58
C GLY A 50 3.79 47.76 -27.53
N GLN A 51 3.12 48.92 -27.51
CA GLN A 51 3.76 50.25 -27.41
C GLN A 51 3.38 51.04 -26.15
N ILE A 52 2.87 50.37 -25.12
CA ILE A 52 2.67 51.00 -23.81
C ILE A 52 3.88 50.67 -22.95
N VAL A 53 4.76 51.65 -22.81
CA VAL A 53 5.90 51.65 -21.89
C VAL A 53 5.39 51.27 -20.50
N SER A 54 6.01 50.26 -19.88
CA SER A 54 5.66 49.79 -18.55
C SER A 54 5.91 50.89 -17.52
N PRO A 55 4.98 51.20 -16.60
CA PRO A 55 5.21 52.13 -15.50
C PRO A 55 6.37 51.71 -14.57
N LEU A 56 6.83 50.46 -14.66
CA LEU A 56 8.03 49.99 -13.97
C LEU A 56 9.31 50.67 -14.51
N ASP A 57 9.36 51.00 -15.80
CA ASP A 57 10.52 51.62 -16.44
C ASP A 57 10.68 53.10 -16.03
N GLN A 58 9.58 53.76 -15.63
CA GLN A 58 9.62 55.11 -15.09
C GLN A 58 10.00 55.16 -13.60
N LEU A 59 9.67 54.12 -12.83
CA LEU A 59 10.07 54.01 -11.42
C LEU A 59 11.56 53.71 -11.25
N VAL A 60 12.15 52.90 -12.14
CA VAL A 60 13.59 52.61 -12.13
C VAL A 60 14.43 53.85 -12.50
N ASN A 61 13.93 54.72 -13.38
CA ASN A 61 14.64 55.95 -13.74
C ASN A 61 14.48 57.11 -12.74
N GLN A 62 13.47 57.09 -11.86
CA GLN A 62 13.33 58.09 -10.79
C GLN A 62 14.12 57.76 -9.52
N GLN A 63 14.53 56.51 -9.29
CA GLN A 63 15.37 56.14 -8.14
C GLN A 63 16.88 56.32 -8.35
N ASN A 64 17.33 56.62 -9.58
CA ASN A 64 18.77 56.75 -9.90
C ASN A 64 19.36 58.17 -9.68
N ASN A 65 18.60 59.11 -9.12
CA ASN A 65 19.08 60.47 -8.88
C ASN A 65 19.42 60.78 -7.41
N ASN A 66 19.49 59.78 -6.53
CA ASN A 66 20.05 59.98 -5.19
C ASN A 66 21.13 58.92 -4.91
N SER A 67 22.36 59.43 -4.87
CA SER A 67 23.54 59.01 -4.11
C SER A 67 23.59 57.61 -3.51
N ASP A 68 24.72 56.95 -3.77
CA ASP A 68 25.31 55.82 -3.05
C ASP A 68 24.60 54.46 -3.16
N HIS A 69 24.94 53.70 -4.20
CA HIS A 69 25.16 52.24 -4.10
C HIS A 69 25.75 51.64 -5.39
N HIS A 70 27.02 51.95 -5.68
CA HIS A 70 27.85 51.11 -6.57
C HIS A 70 28.24 49.82 -5.83
N GLN A 71 27.31 48.85 -5.71
CA GLN A 71 27.67 47.43 -5.48
C GLN A 71 26.48 46.45 -5.48
N LYS A 72 25.22 46.90 -5.44
CA LYS A 72 24.05 46.00 -5.34
C LYS A 72 23.41 45.60 -6.67
N GLY A 73 23.71 46.29 -7.78
CA GLY A 73 23.12 46.01 -9.10
C GLY A 73 23.64 44.74 -9.77
N TYR A 74 24.92 44.39 -9.60
CA TYR A 74 25.53 43.26 -10.30
C TYR A 74 25.05 41.88 -9.80
N VAL A 75 24.69 41.76 -8.53
CA VAL A 75 24.30 40.47 -7.94
C VAL A 75 22.89 40.04 -8.36
N TYR A 76 21.97 41.00 -8.54
CA TYR A 76 20.58 40.69 -8.91
C TYR A 76 20.44 40.31 -10.39
N ASP A 77 21.16 41.01 -11.26
CA ASP A 77 21.20 40.70 -12.69
C ASP A 77 21.85 39.34 -12.97
N ASP A 78 22.93 39.00 -12.26
CA ASP A 78 23.59 37.70 -12.40
C ASP A 78 22.69 36.53 -11.93
N ILE A 79 21.94 36.70 -10.83
CA ILE A 79 21.01 35.67 -10.34
C ILE A 79 19.83 35.50 -11.30
N TYR A 80 19.30 36.59 -11.84
CA TYR A 80 18.17 36.54 -12.79
C TYR A 80 18.59 35.95 -14.15
N LEU A 81 19.81 36.24 -14.60
CA LEU A 81 20.45 35.61 -15.77
C LEU A 81 20.75 34.13 -15.54
N LEU A 82 21.16 33.73 -14.33
CA LEU A 82 21.37 32.33 -13.98
C LEU A 82 20.04 31.57 -13.97
N TYR A 83 18.99 32.16 -13.41
CA TYR A 83 17.64 31.59 -13.35
C TYR A 83 17.02 31.42 -14.74
N THR A 84 17.13 32.44 -15.60
CA THR A 84 16.62 32.38 -16.98
C THR A 84 17.44 31.42 -17.86
N ARG A 85 18.77 31.32 -17.69
CA ARG A 85 19.59 30.28 -18.33
C ARG A 85 19.22 28.87 -17.86
N LEU A 86 18.97 28.67 -16.56
CA LEU A 86 18.55 27.38 -16.01
C LEU A 86 17.14 26.98 -16.50
N LYS A 87 16.22 27.93 -16.65
CA LYS A 87 14.85 27.70 -17.12
C LYS A 87 14.74 27.39 -18.62
N ASN A 88 15.59 28.00 -19.45
CA ASN A 88 15.65 27.75 -20.90
C ASN A 88 16.71 26.70 -21.29
N SER A 89 17.34 26.07 -20.30
CA SER A 89 18.40 25.10 -20.54
C SER A 89 17.81 23.79 -21.07
N THR A 90 18.09 23.52 -22.35
CA THR A 90 18.02 22.19 -22.96
C THR A 90 18.68 21.10 -22.09
N THR A 91 19.58 21.47 -21.19
CA THR A 91 20.27 20.62 -20.22
C THR A 91 19.35 20.13 -19.09
N MET A 92 18.43 20.95 -18.54
CA MET A 92 17.51 20.49 -17.49
C MET A 92 16.53 19.44 -18.04
N ASN A 93 16.08 19.62 -19.28
CA ASN A 93 15.28 18.62 -20.00
C ASN A 93 16.06 17.33 -20.29
N ARG A 94 17.39 17.40 -20.48
CA ARG A 94 18.25 16.21 -20.67
C ARG A 94 18.47 15.45 -19.35
N ILE A 95 18.71 16.15 -18.24
CA ILE A 95 18.86 15.52 -16.91
C ILE A 95 17.55 14.83 -16.50
N LEU A 96 16.41 15.48 -16.71
CA LEU A 96 15.09 14.86 -16.49
C LEU A 96 14.91 13.59 -17.35
N LYS A 97 15.30 13.62 -18.62
CA LYS A 97 15.26 12.43 -19.49
C LYS A 97 16.08 11.27 -18.94
N ILE A 98 17.28 11.53 -18.41
CA ILE A 98 18.13 10.49 -17.82
C ILE A 98 17.43 9.87 -16.60
N ILE A 99 16.87 10.69 -15.71
CA ILE A 99 16.12 10.22 -14.53
C ILE A 99 14.91 9.36 -14.96
N PHE A 100 14.17 9.78 -15.99
CA PHE A 100 13.05 9.01 -16.53
C PHE A 100 13.49 7.66 -17.10
N VAL A 101 14.65 7.57 -17.77
CA VAL A 101 15.20 6.30 -18.26
C VAL A 101 15.52 5.36 -17.09
N TYR A 102 16.08 5.86 -15.99
CA TYR A 102 16.35 5.05 -14.79
C TYR A 102 15.07 4.55 -14.13
N ILE A 103 14.07 5.42 -13.97
CA ILE A 103 12.76 5.03 -13.41
C ILE A 103 12.09 3.98 -14.30
N ALA A 104 12.13 4.17 -15.63
CA ALA A 104 11.57 3.22 -16.58
C ALA A 104 12.30 1.85 -16.53
N GLY A 105 13.63 1.86 -16.43
CA GLY A 105 14.44 0.64 -16.28
C GLY A 105 14.13 -0.11 -14.98
N ALA A 106 14.10 0.58 -13.85
CA ALA A 106 13.74 0.00 -12.56
C ALA A 106 12.31 -0.57 -12.56
N ALA A 107 11.34 0.19 -13.08
CA ALA A 107 9.96 -0.26 -13.19
C ALA A 107 9.82 -1.53 -14.07
N SER A 108 10.61 -1.64 -15.13
CA SER A 108 10.62 -2.83 -16.01
C SER A 108 11.14 -4.07 -15.28
N ILE A 109 12.20 -3.94 -14.48
CA ILE A 109 12.74 -5.04 -13.67
C ILE A 109 11.73 -5.46 -12.60
N PHE A 110 11.13 -4.50 -11.88
CA PHE A 110 10.08 -4.79 -10.90
C PHE A 110 8.86 -5.46 -11.54
N GLY A 111 8.44 -4.99 -12.71
CA GLY A 111 7.36 -5.61 -13.48
C GLY A 111 7.65 -7.07 -13.84
N LEU A 112 8.87 -7.36 -14.30
CA LEU A 112 9.30 -8.73 -14.60
C LEU A 112 9.37 -9.62 -13.36
N LEU A 113 9.85 -9.11 -12.22
CA LEU A 113 9.90 -9.87 -10.97
C LEU A 113 8.50 -10.19 -10.43
N ILE A 114 7.58 -9.22 -10.49
CA ILE A 114 6.18 -9.42 -10.10
C ILE A 114 5.52 -10.42 -11.04
N ALA A 115 5.68 -10.26 -12.36
CA ALA A 115 5.13 -11.18 -13.35
C ALA A 115 5.67 -12.60 -13.16
N GLY A 116 6.99 -12.75 -12.94
CA GLY A 116 7.62 -14.03 -12.65
C GLY A 116 7.11 -14.65 -11.35
N TYR A 117 6.93 -13.86 -10.30
CA TYR A 117 6.36 -14.34 -9.04
C TYR A 117 4.93 -14.88 -9.25
N TYR A 118 4.07 -14.13 -9.95
CA TYR A 118 2.70 -14.57 -10.21
C TYR A 118 2.60 -15.76 -11.17
N GLN A 119 3.54 -15.88 -12.12
CA GLN A 119 3.51 -16.95 -13.11
C GLN A 119 4.10 -18.27 -12.59
N PHE A 120 5.12 -18.22 -11.72
CA PHE A 120 5.89 -19.41 -11.34
C PHE A 120 5.75 -19.83 -9.87
N ILE A 121 5.35 -18.92 -8.97
CA ILE A 121 5.34 -19.16 -7.52
C ILE A 121 3.93 -19.03 -6.95
N TYR A 122 3.15 -18.06 -7.43
CA TYR A 122 1.81 -17.83 -6.93
C TYR A 122 0.85 -18.88 -7.46
N GLU A 123 0.41 -19.76 -6.58
CA GLU A 123 -0.60 -20.77 -6.86
C GLU A 123 -1.80 -20.51 -5.96
N ASP A 124 -2.99 -20.45 -6.55
CA ASP A 124 -4.23 -20.27 -5.80
C ASP A 124 -4.57 -21.58 -5.10
N LYS A 125 -4.54 -21.58 -3.77
CA LYS A 125 -4.80 -22.74 -2.91
C LYS A 125 -5.93 -22.43 -1.94
N ILE A 126 -6.84 -23.39 -1.80
CA ILE A 126 -7.83 -23.42 -0.73
C ILE A 126 -7.20 -24.17 0.44
N ILE A 127 -6.97 -23.45 1.55
CA ILE A 127 -6.47 -24.04 2.78
C ILE A 127 -7.43 -23.67 3.90
N ILE A 128 -8.07 -24.66 4.50
CA ILE A 128 -8.94 -24.46 5.66
C ILE A 128 -8.20 -24.91 6.90
N GLU A 129 -8.06 -23.99 7.85
CA GLU A 129 -7.57 -24.31 9.19
C GLU A 129 -8.78 -24.53 10.10
N VAL A 130 -8.84 -25.69 10.75
CA VAL A 130 -9.76 -26.00 11.84
C VAL A 130 -8.96 -26.07 13.14
N LYS A 131 -9.23 -25.14 14.04
CA LYS A 131 -8.51 -24.99 15.31
C LYS A 131 -9.43 -25.27 16.48
N THR A 132 -9.12 -26.28 17.29
CA THR A 132 -9.84 -26.52 18.55
C THR A 132 -9.28 -25.58 19.62
N ILE A 133 -10.11 -24.65 20.10
CA ILE A 133 -9.74 -23.69 21.15
C ILE A 133 -9.84 -24.33 22.53
N ASP A 134 -10.99 -24.92 22.82
CA ASP A 134 -11.22 -25.67 24.05
C ASP A 134 -12.15 -26.87 23.81
N ALA A 135 -12.00 -27.89 24.64
CA ALA A 135 -12.88 -29.04 24.74
C ALA A 135 -12.94 -29.45 26.21
N VAL A 136 -14.08 -29.18 26.86
CA VAL A 136 -14.26 -29.38 28.30
C VAL A 136 -15.42 -30.32 28.54
N GLU A 137 -15.16 -31.41 29.25
CA GLU A 137 -16.21 -32.31 29.75
C GLU A 137 -16.91 -31.67 30.95
N LEU A 138 -18.18 -31.29 30.77
CA LEU A 138 -19.00 -30.65 31.79
C LEU A 138 -19.55 -31.65 32.83
N THR A 139 -19.66 -32.92 32.46
CA THR A 139 -20.10 -34.01 33.35
C THR A 139 -18.98 -34.58 34.23
N SER A 140 -17.72 -34.19 33.97
CA SER A 140 -16.56 -34.64 34.74
C SER A 140 -16.51 -33.91 36.09
N LEU A 141 -17.35 -34.34 37.02
CA LEU A 141 -17.40 -33.77 38.36
C LEU A 141 -16.30 -34.35 39.26
N PRO A 142 -15.77 -33.55 40.21
CA PRO A 142 -14.84 -34.05 41.20
C PRO A 142 -15.50 -35.19 42.02
N LYS A 143 -14.74 -36.25 42.29
CA LYS A 143 -15.19 -37.36 43.11
C LYS A 143 -15.28 -36.92 44.57
N ILE A 144 -16.48 -36.53 44.99
CA ILE A 144 -16.82 -36.16 46.37
C ILE A 144 -17.85 -37.16 46.88
N ASP A 145 -17.59 -37.77 48.04
CA ASP A 145 -18.48 -38.77 48.61
C ASP A 145 -19.88 -38.19 48.84
N GLY A 146 -20.90 -38.90 48.34
CA GLY A 146 -22.30 -38.50 48.42
C GLY A 146 -22.76 -37.48 47.37
N LEU A 147 -21.84 -36.88 46.59
CA LEU A 147 -22.22 -35.94 45.54
C LEU A 147 -22.77 -36.68 44.32
N ARG A 148 -24.00 -36.33 43.92
CA ARG A 148 -24.63 -36.80 42.68
C ARG A 148 -25.14 -35.58 41.91
N ALA A 149 -24.87 -35.54 40.61
CA ALA A 149 -25.45 -34.57 39.71
C ALA A 149 -26.03 -35.27 38.50
N THR A 150 -27.11 -34.72 37.98
CA THR A 150 -27.78 -35.18 36.77
C THR A 150 -27.87 -33.97 35.84
N PHE A 151 -27.50 -34.19 34.58
CA PHE A 151 -27.56 -33.17 33.54
C PHE A 151 -28.74 -33.50 32.64
N GLU A 152 -29.58 -32.52 32.36
CA GLU A 152 -30.77 -32.69 31.53
C GLU A 152 -30.81 -31.62 30.44
N PHE A 153 -31.25 -32.03 29.25
CA PHE A 153 -31.50 -31.14 28.11
C PHE A 153 -32.84 -31.55 27.48
N ASN A 154 -33.77 -30.61 27.35
CA ASN A 154 -35.13 -30.85 26.85
C ASN A 154 -35.78 -32.10 27.48
N ASP A 155 -35.75 -32.19 28.82
CA ASP A 155 -36.32 -33.29 29.61
C ASP A 155 -35.69 -34.68 29.34
N THR A 156 -34.51 -34.72 28.71
CA THR A 156 -33.73 -35.95 28.51
C THR A 156 -32.44 -35.89 29.31
N THR A 157 -32.13 -36.96 30.02
CA THR A 157 -30.86 -37.08 30.75
C THR A 157 -29.71 -37.20 29.76
N VAL A 158 -28.71 -36.34 29.92
CA VAL A 158 -27.50 -36.29 29.11
C VAL A 158 -26.34 -36.88 29.88
N THR A 159 -25.55 -37.70 29.20
CA THR A 159 -24.32 -38.27 29.73
C THR A 159 -23.11 -37.76 28.97
N ASN A 160 -21.93 -37.68 29.61
CA ASN A 160 -20.68 -37.25 28.95
C ASN A 160 -20.87 -35.96 28.11
N LEU A 161 -21.36 -34.90 28.75
CA LEU A 161 -21.63 -33.63 28.08
C LEU A 161 -20.31 -32.89 27.86
N TRP A 162 -20.03 -32.52 26.63
CA TRP A 162 -18.87 -31.72 26.24
C TRP A 162 -19.30 -30.34 25.77
N LYS A 163 -18.57 -29.32 26.23
CA LYS A 163 -18.53 -28.01 25.59
C LYS A 163 -17.27 -27.96 24.72
N ILE A 164 -17.45 -27.73 23.44
CA ILE A 164 -16.34 -27.52 22.52
C ILE A 164 -16.39 -26.13 21.93
N ARG A 165 -15.22 -25.53 21.72
CA ARG A 165 -15.05 -24.27 21.01
C ARG A 165 -14.02 -24.46 19.92
N PHE A 166 -14.39 -24.13 18.71
CA PHE A 166 -13.51 -24.28 17.55
C PHE A 166 -13.60 -23.07 16.63
N TYR A 167 -12.49 -22.82 15.96
CA TYR A 167 -12.28 -21.71 15.05
C TYR A 167 -11.92 -22.28 13.68
N ILE A 168 -12.69 -21.92 12.65
CA ILE A 168 -12.47 -22.35 11.28
C ILE A 168 -12.15 -21.12 10.45
N SER A 169 -11.08 -21.16 9.68
CA SER A 169 -10.72 -20.05 8.79
C SER A 169 -10.18 -20.50 7.45
N ASN A 170 -10.44 -19.70 6.43
CA ASN A 170 -9.76 -19.84 5.14
C ASN A 170 -8.37 -19.18 5.26
N LYS A 171 -7.33 -20.00 5.41
CA LYS A 171 -5.92 -19.58 5.42
C LYS A 171 -5.29 -19.54 4.03
N GLY A 172 -5.98 -20.09 3.03
CA GLY A 172 -5.56 -20.04 1.64
C GLY A 172 -5.62 -18.63 1.07
N ASN A 173 -5.18 -18.49 -0.18
CA ASN A 173 -5.26 -17.27 -0.97
C ASN A 173 -6.42 -17.30 -1.99
N LYS A 174 -7.11 -18.43 -2.13
CA LYS A 174 -8.30 -18.58 -2.98
C LYS A 174 -9.60 -18.40 -2.20
N THR A 175 -10.58 -17.72 -2.79
CA THR A 175 -11.95 -17.60 -2.25
C THR A 175 -12.72 -18.88 -2.54
N ILE A 176 -13.42 -19.42 -1.53
CA ILE A 176 -14.26 -20.61 -1.68
C ILE A 176 -15.68 -20.16 -2.06
N ILE A 177 -16.22 -20.68 -3.15
CA ILE A 177 -17.57 -20.41 -3.62
C ILE A 177 -18.51 -21.52 -3.13
N GLY A 178 -19.45 -21.18 -2.26
CA GLY A 178 -20.37 -22.15 -1.66
C GLY A 178 -21.69 -22.35 -2.42
N GLN A 179 -22.08 -21.41 -3.29
CA GLN A 179 -23.35 -21.45 -4.01
C GLN A 179 -23.20 -20.99 -5.47
N GLY A 180 -24.06 -21.52 -6.35
CA GLY A 180 -24.11 -21.22 -7.78
C GLY A 180 -23.45 -22.29 -8.66
N ASP A 181 -23.48 -22.07 -9.98
CA ASP A 181 -23.07 -23.07 -10.98
C ASP A 181 -21.56 -23.37 -10.98
N ARG A 182 -20.77 -22.47 -10.38
CA ARG A 182 -19.31 -22.59 -10.24
C ARG A 182 -18.91 -22.71 -8.77
N LYS A 183 -19.64 -23.52 -7.99
CA LYS A 183 -19.30 -23.79 -6.58
C LYS A 183 -18.06 -24.68 -6.48
N ASP A 184 -17.24 -24.40 -5.47
CA ASP A 184 -16.07 -25.24 -5.11
C ASP A 184 -16.47 -26.40 -4.18
N LEU A 185 -17.68 -26.37 -3.62
CA LEU A 185 -18.22 -27.41 -2.73
C LEU A 185 -18.90 -28.53 -3.53
N LEU A 186 -18.69 -29.77 -3.13
CA LEU A 186 -19.38 -30.93 -3.75
C LEU A 186 -20.85 -31.05 -3.33
N SER A 187 -21.22 -30.45 -2.19
CA SER A 187 -22.57 -30.47 -1.62
C SER A 187 -23.16 -29.05 -1.52
N ASP A 188 -24.39 -28.89 -1.02
CA ASP A 188 -25.10 -27.59 -0.96
C ASP A 188 -24.70 -26.71 0.23
N GLY A 189 -23.63 -27.09 0.91
CA GLY A 189 -22.96 -26.39 1.99
C GLY A 189 -21.83 -27.26 2.54
N LEU A 190 -20.90 -26.70 3.29
CA LEU A 190 -19.74 -27.44 3.77
C LEU A 190 -20.11 -28.27 5.01
N PRO A 191 -20.08 -29.61 4.95
CA PRO A 191 -20.36 -30.42 6.12
C PRO A 191 -19.20 -30.37 7.13
N LEU A 192 -19.55 -30.29 8.41
CA LEU A 192 -18.66 -30.48 9.55
C LEU A 192 -19.11 -31.73 10.28
N TYR A 193 -18.27 -32.75 10.26
CA TYR A 193 -18.56 -34.02 10.92
C TYR A 193 -17.96 -34.03 12.32
N LEU A 194 -18.68 -34.70 13.22
CA LEU A 194 -18.18 -35.04 14.55
C LEU A 194 -17.86 -36.53 14.54
N ARG A 195 -16.60 -36.88 14.82
CA ARG A 195 -16.18 -38.27 14.89
C ARG A 195 -16.77 -38.92 16.15
N ASP A 196 -17.18 -40.18 16.01
CA ASP A 196 -17.78 -41.02 17.06
C ASP A 196 -19.29 -40.79 17.31
N SER A 197 -19.90 -41.72 18.05
CA SER A 197 -21.32 -41.76 18.39
C SER A 197 -21.67 -40.53 19.24
N ILE A 198 -22.04 -39.46 18.56
CA ILE A 198 -22.22 -38.13 19.12
C ILE A 198 -23.62 -37.62 18.78
N SER A 199 -24.26 -36.96 19.74
CA SER A 199 -25.48 -36.17 19.54
C SER A 199 -25.20 -34.69 19.77
N ILE A 200 -25.52 -33.86 18.77
CA ILE A 200 -25.37 -32.41 18.87
C ILE A 200 -26.59 -31.82 19.57
N LEU A 201 -26.42 -31.34 20.80
CA LEU A 201 -27.51 -30.77 21.59
C LEU A 201 -27.80 -29.33 21.19
N SER A 202 -26.76 -28.51 21.10
CA SER A 202 -26.88 -27.09 20.76
C SER A 202 -25.59 -26.56 20.14
N ILE A 203 -25.73 -25.65 19.19
CA ILE A 203 -24.62 -24.96 18.55
C ILE A 203 -24.93 -23.48 18.42
N MET A 204 -23.93 -22.66 18.71
CA MET A 204 -24.00 -21.22 18.59
C MET A 204 -22.73 -20.68 17.93
N THR A 205 -22.91 -19.68 17.08
CA THR A 205 -21.79 -18.88 16.59
C THR A 205 -21.32 -17.96 17.71
N ASN A 206 -20.02 -18.01 18.03
CA ASN A 206 -19.41 -17.08 18.99
C ASN A 206 -18.97 -15.79 18.28
N ASP A 207 -18.29 -15.94 17.14
CA ASP A 207 -17.81 -14.82 16.33
C ASP A 207 -17.72 -15.23 14.86
N LYS A 208 -17.83 -14.27 13.94
CA LYS A 208 -17.66 -14.45 12.50
C LYS A 208 -17.40 -13.12 11.83
N ASN A 209 -16.61 -13.13 10.76
CA ASN A 209 -16.39 -11.93 9.94
C ASN A 209 -16.95 -12.05 8.51
N PHE A 210 -17.76 -13.08 8.23
CA PHE A 210 -18.42 -13.26 6.95
C PHE A 210 -19.85 -13.83 7.08
N PRO A 211 -20.72 -13.66 6.08
CA PRO A 211 -22.09 -14.18 6.10
C PRO A 211 -22.10 -15.71 5.95
N VAL A 212 -22.23 -16.40 7.08
CA VAL A 212 -22.42 -17.86 7.16
C VAL A 212 -23.59 -18.22 8.07
N GLU A 213 -24.34 -19.23 7.66
CA GLU A 213 -25.40 -19.88 8.42
C GLU A 213 -24.96 -21.30 8.78
N ILE A 214 -25.21 -21.71 10.02
CA ILE A 214 -24.95 -23.08 10.49
C ILE A 214 -26.29 -23.80 10.56
N ARG A 215 -26.44 -24.89 9.81
CA ARG A 215 -27.59 -25.80 9.94
C ARG A 215 -27.17 -27.00 10.77
N ASN A 216 -27.87 -27.21 11.88
CA ASN A 216 -27.66 -28.37 12.73
C ASN A 216 -28.42 -29.57 12.16
N GLN A 217 -27.72 -30.68 11.95
CA GLN A 217 -28.31 -31.99 11.73
C GLN A 217 -27.87 -32.91 12.86
N LYS A 218 -28.62 -33.99 13.13
CA LYS A 218 -28.42 -34.84 14.31
C LYS A 218 -26.95 -35.23 14.58
N ASN A 219 -26.19 -35.51 13.51
CA ASN A 219 -24.83 -36.08 13.60
C ASN A 219 -23.74 -35.22 12.95
N TYR A 220 -24.11 -34.14 12.27
CA TYR A 220 -23.16 -33.27 11.56
C TYR A 220 -23.79 -31.88 11.35
N LEU A 221 -22.96 -30.92 11.01
CA LEU A 221 -23.39 -29.55 10.72
C LEU A 221 -23.16 -29.22 9.28
N THR A 222 -23.91 -28.27 8.74
CA THR A 222 -23.66 -27.74 7.41
C THR A 222 -23.44 -26.24 7.51
N LEU A 223 -22.30 -25.78 7.00
CA LEU A 223 -22.00 -24.36 6.83
C LEU A 223 -22.48 -23.89 5.46
N ASN A 224 -23.46 -22.99 5.46
CA ASN A 224 -24.01 -22.41 4.24
C ASN A 224 -23.50 -20.98 4.09
N PHE A 225 -22.83 -20.72 2.97
CA PHE A 225 -22.29 -19.41 2.62
C PHE A 225 -22.29 -19.24 1.10
N LYS A 226 -22.33 -18.00 0.63
CA LYS A 226 -22.18 -17.70 -0.82
C LYS A 226 -20.71 -17.74 -1.22
N GLN A 227 -19.88 -17.02 -0.47
CA GLN A 227 -18.45 -16.87 -0.70
C GLN A 227 -17.74 -16.83 0.65
N TRP A 228 -16.56 -17.42 0.72
CA TRP A 228 -15.68 -17.41 1.88
C TRP A 228 -14.25 -17.03 1.43
N LYS A 229 -13.89 -15.77 1.65
CA LYS A 229 -12.64 -15.15 1.20
C LYS A 229 -11.45 -15.55 2.07
N ALA A 230 -10.25 -15.38 1.52
CA ALA A 230 -9.00 -15.54 2.25
C ALA A 230 -8.98 -14.65 3.50
N GLY A 231 -8.65 -15.24 4.66
CA GLY A 231 -8.59 -14.57 5.96
C GLY A 231 -9.93 -14.44 6.70
N GLU A 232 -11.06 -14.83 6.09
CA GLU A 232 -12.34 -14.89 6.78
C GLU A 232 -12.44 -16.13 7.67
N TYR A 233 -13.22 -16.04 8.75
CA TYR A 233 -13.31 -17.03 9.80
C TYR A 233 -14.69 -17.11 10.44
N LEU A 234 -14.92 -18.26 11.08
CA LEU A 234 -16.08 -18.60 11.87
C LEU A 234 -15.62 -19.25 13.17
N GLU A 235 -16.11 -18.76 14.29
CA GLU A 235 -15.92 -19.35 15.60
C GLU A 235 -17.25 -19.89 16.14
N VAL A 236 -17.22 -21.13 16.62
CA VAL A 236 -18.41 -21.88 17.01
C VAL A 236 -18.21 -22.50 18.39
N ILE A 237 -19.27 -22.45 19.19
CA ILE A 237 -19.38 -23.17 20.45
C ILE A 237 -20.46 -24.25 20.27
N GLY A 238 -20.11 -25.50 20.57
CA GLY A 238 -21.01 -26.64 20.52
C GLY A 238 -21.16 -27.31 21.88
N TYR A 239 -22.38 -27.70 22.20
CA TYR A 239 -22.73 -28.57 23.32
C TYR A 239 -23.12 -29.94 22.78
N ILE A 240 -22.38 -30.95 23.21
CA ILE A 240 -22.34 -32.24 22.54
C ILE A 240 -22.41 -33.35 23.58
N GLU A 241 -23.29 -34.31 23.38
CA GLU A 241 -23.29 -35.56 24.11
C GLU A 241 -22.42 -36.59 23.38
N ASN A 242 -21.41 -37.13 24.06
CA ASN A 242 -20.58 -38.20 23.50
C ASN A 242 -20.83 -39.54 24.19
N PHE A 243 -21.42 -40.49 23.46
CA PHE A 243 -21.69 -41.82 24.00
C PHE A 243 -20.41 -42.63 24.22
N LYS A 244 -19.30 -42.26 23.58
CA LYS A 244 -17.96 -42.76 23.89
C LYS A 244 -17.30 -41.78 24.86
N LYS A 245 -16.69 -42.26 25.94
CA LYS A 245 -15.95 -41.43 26.93
C LYS A 245 -14.61 -40.92 26.35
N ALA A 246 -14.67 -40.19 25.23
CA ALA A 246 -13.53 -39.65 24.52
C ALA A 246 -13.78 -38.17 24.18
N GLU A 247 -12.70 -37.40 23.98
CA GLU A 247 -12.78 -36.01 23.52
C GLU A 247 -13.41 -35.99 22.10
N PRO A 248 -14.47 -35.21 21.87
CA PRO A 248 -15.08 -35.09 20.54
C PRO A 248 -14.14 -34.38 19.57
N ILE A 249 -14.00 -34.94 18.37
CA ILE A 249 -13.12 -34.39 17.32
C ILE A 249 -13.99 -33.96 16.13
N ILE A 250 -13.89 -32.68 15.77
CA ILE A 250 -14.49 -32.15 14.54
C ILE A 250 -13.55 -32.42 13.38
N PHE A 251 -14.12 -32.85 12.25
CA PHE A 251 -13.39 -32.95 11.00
C PHE A 251 -14.21 -32.44 9.81
N ILE A 252 -13.50 -31.96 8.80
CA ILE A 252 -13.98 -31.66 7.45
C ILE A 252 -13.29 -32.66 6.54
N ASP A 253 -14.03 -33.28 5.62
CA ASP A 253 -13.44 -34.14 4.60
C ASP A 253 -12.78 -33.26 3.53
N ASP A 254 -11.53 -33.56 3.16
CA ASP A 254 -10.81 -32.82 2.12
C ASP A 254 -11.48 -32.99 0.75
N ARG A 255 -12.28 -34.05 0.57
CA ARG A 255 -13.05 -34.31 -0.63
C ARG A 255 -14.30 -33.45 -0.75
N ASP A 256 -14.78 -32.83 0.32
CA ASP A 256 -15.99 -32.00 0.24
C ASP A 256 -15.75 -30.67 -0.49
N ILE A 257 -14.47 -30.30 -0.70
CA ILE A 257 -14.06 -29.07 -1.37
C ILE A 257 -13.02 -29.41 -2.45
N ILE A 258 -13.26 -28.93 -3.66
CA ILE A 258 -12.38 -29.15 -4.81
C ILE A 258 -10.99 -28.55 -4.53
N GLU A 259 -9.94 -29.36 -4.70
CA GLU A 259 -8.53 -28.95 -4.61
C GLU A 259 -8.19 -28.25 -3.29
N SER A 260 -8.72 -28.77 -2.18
CA SER A 260 -8.51 -28.20 -0.86
C SER A 260 -7.48 -28.94 -0.01
N GLN A 261 -6.92 -28.24 0.96
CA GLN A 261 -6.16 -28.82 2.05
C GLN A 261 -6.80 -28.43 3.38
N ILE A 262 -7.10 -29.42 4.22
CA ILE A 262 -7.63 -29.22 5.57
C ILE A 262 -6.50 -29.42 6.58
N VAL A 263 -6.29 -28.43 7.45
CA VAL A 263 -5.26 -28.45 8.50
C VAL A 263 -5.93 -28.38 9.86
N PHE A 264 -5.68 -29.38 10.69
CA PHE A 264 -6.20 -29.44 12.06
C PHE A 264 -5.11 -29.00 13.04
N THR A 265 -5.41 -28.00 13.87
CA THR A 265 -4.51 -27.52 14.92
C THR A 265 -5.24 -27.48 16.26
N LYS A 266 -4.52 -27.69 17.37
CA LYS A 266 -5.03 -27.29 18.69
C LYS A 266 -4.55 -25.87 18.97
N TYR A 267 -5.38 -25.06 19.61
CA TYR A 267 -4.98 -23.73 20.06
C TYR A 267 -3.96 -23.90 21.17
N GLU A 268 -2.70 -23.74 20.82
CA GLU A 268 -1.67 -23.36 21.77
C GLU A 268 -1.65 -21.83 21.80
N PRO A 269 -1.55 -21.18 22.97
CA PRO A 269 -1.37 -19.74 23.04
C PRO A 269 -0.02 -19.40 22.40
N VAL A 270 -0.05 -19.13 21.09
CA VAL A 270 1.12 -18.75 20.31
C VAL A 270 1.51 -17.33 20.72
N GLU A 271 2.64 -17.20 21.42
CA GLU A 271 3.38 -15.93 21.46
C GLU A 271 3.54 -15.45 20.03
N LYS A 272 3.18 -14.18 19.75
CA LYS A 272 3.22 -13.58 18.42
C LYS A 272 4.60 -13.81 17.77
N GLU A 273 4.75 -14.87 17.00
CA GLU A 273 5.87 -14.97 16.09
C GLU A 273 5.61 -13.96 14.98
N LEU A 274 6.51 -12.97 14.89
CA LEU A 274 6.62 -12.09 13.75
C LEU A 274 6.63 -12.97 12.50
N LYS A 275 5.63 -12.79 11.62
CA LYS A 275 5.54 -13.50 10.34
C LYS A 275 6.92 -13.47 9.66
N ALA A 276 7.57 -14.62 9.57
CA ALA A 276 8.84 -14.79 8.90
C ALA A 276 8.71 -14.27 7.46
N LYS A 277 9.65 -13.42 7.04
CA LYS A 277 9.69 -12.88 5.68
C LYS A 277 9.96 -14.02 4.70
N LEU A 278 9.59 -13.85 3.43
CA LEU A 278 9.85 -14.84 2.37
C LEU A 278 11.33 -15.30 2.28
N ILE A 279 12.26 -14.40 2.63
CA ILE A 279 13.70 -14.70 2.69
C ILE A 279 14.03 -15.63 3.85
N ASP A 280 13.33 -15.53 4.98
CA ASP A 280 13.62 -16.29 6.20
C ASP A 280 13.34 -17.80 6.02
N ASN A 281 12.48 -18.15 5.06
CA ASN A 281 12.17 -19.53 4.69
C ASN A 281 13.22 -20.17 3.76
N LEU A 282 14.19 -19.41 3.24
CA LEU A 282 15.27 -19.96 2.40
C LEU A 282 16.40 -20.53 3.26
N PRO A 283 17.18 -21.52 2.78
CA PRO A 283 18.38 -21.96 3.47
C PRO A 283 19.35 -20.78 3.72
N LYS A 284 19.98 -20.71 4.90
CA LYS A 284 20.87 -19.59 5.30
C LYS A 284 21.94 -19.25 4.24
N GLY A 285 22.48 -20.26 3.55
CA GLY A 285 23.43 -20.06 2.46
C GLY A 285 22.83 -19.33 1.25
N VAL A 286 21.58 -19.65 0.88
CA VAL A 286 20.83 -19.01 -0.21
C VAL A 286 20.43 -17.60 0.19
N GLN A 287 20.00 -17.39 1.43
CA GLN A 287 19.72 -16.05 1.96
C GLN A 287 20.92 -15.13 1.81
N ASN A 288 22.09 -15.57 2.27
CA ASN A 288 23.33 -14.80 2.18
C ASN A 288 23.73 -14.56 0.72
N PHE A 289 23.60 -15.57 -0.14
CA PHE A 289 23.89 -15.42 -1.57
C PHE A 289 22.99 -14.35 -2.22
N ILE A 290 21.68 -14.38 -1.96
CA ILE A 290 20.73 -13.39 -2.49
C ILE A 290 21.04 -11.99 -1.94
N LYS A 291 21.33 -11.87 -0.64
CA LYS A 291 21.75 -10.58 -0.04
C LYS A 291 22.98 -10.01 -0.76
N TRP A 292 24.01 -10.83 -0.96
CA TRP A 292 25.23 -10.41 -1.67
C TRP A 292 25.00 -10.11 -3.15
N LEU A 293 24.14 -10.88 -3.83
CA LEU A 293 23.77 -10.64 -5.22
C LEU A 293 23.08 -9.26 -5.38
N ILE A 294 22.17 -8.92 -4.46
CA ILE A 294 21.48 -7.62 -4.48
C ILE A 294 22.48 -6.49 -4.22
N ILE A 295 23.34 -6.62 -3.21
CA ILE A 295 24.39 -5.64 -2.92
C ILE A 295 25.31 -5.44 -4.13
N LEU A 296 25.76 -6.53 -4.75
CA LEU A 296 26.61 -6.49 -5.94
C LEU A 296 25.90 -5.81 -7.11
N THR A 297 24.61 -6.10 -7.31
CA THR A 297 23.80 -5.50 -8.37
C THR A 297 23.66 -4.00 -8.17
N ILE A 298 23.41 -3.54 -6.93
CA ILE A 298 23.36 -2.12 -6.57
C ILE A 298 24.71 -1.46 -6.88
N ILE A 299 25.83 -2.05 -6.44
CA ILE A 299 27.18 -1.52 -6.69
C ILE A 299 27.46 -1.41 -8.19
N VAL A 300 27.12 -2.43 -8.98
CA VAL A 300 27.32 -2.42 -10.44
C VAL A 300 26.48 -1.33 -11.10
N LEU A 301 25.20 -1.19 -10.71
CA LEU A 301 24.32 -0.14 -11.22
C LEU A 301 24.85 1.26 -10.86
N ASP A 302 25.35 1.45 -9.64
CA ASP A 302 25.94 2.71 -9.20
C ASP A 302 27.20 3.04 -10.02
N ILE A 303 28.10 2.08 -10.22
CA ILE A 303 29.31 2.29 -11.05
C ILE A 303 28.92 2.63 -12.49
N LEU A 304 28.00 1.88 -13.11
CA LEU A 304 27.53 2.12 -14.48
C LEU A 304 26.88 3.50 -14.62
N SER A 305 26.17 3.96 -13.59
CA SER A 305 25.54 5.29 -13.60
C SER A 305 26.57 6.41 -13.55
N ILE A 306 27.66 6.28 -12.78
CA ILE A 306 28.77 7.23 -12.78
C ILE A 306 29.42 7.32 -14.17
N PHE A 307 29.65 6.18 -14.83
CA PHE A 307 30.20 6.17 -16.19
C PHE A 307 29.27 6.83 -17.21
N THR A 308 27.96 6.58 -17.10
CA THR A 308 26.95 7.16 -17.99
C THR A 308 26.87 8.68 -17.82
N ILE A 309 26.85 9.17 -16.57
CA ILE A 309 26.86 10.60 -16.27
C ILE A 309 28.15 11.26 -16.79
N ARG A 310 29.32 10.66 -16.55
CA ARG A 310 30.60 11.18 -17.06
C ARG A 310 30.65 11.21 -18.58
N LYS A 311 30.11 10.20 -19.25
CA LYS A 311 30.09 10.12 -20.72
C LYS A 311 29.21 11.22 -21.32
N GLU A 312 28.05 11.48 -20.74
CA GLU A 312 27.17 12.56 -21.22
C GLU A 312 27.72 13.95 -20.87
N LEU A 313 28.33 14.13 -19.70
CA LEU A 313 28.98 15.40 -19.34
C LEU A 313 30.19 15.75 -20.23
N LYS A 314 30.90 14.75 -20.78
CA LYS A 314 32.01 14.97 -21.73
C LYS A 314 31.54 15.35 -23.14
N LYS A 315 30.28 15.11 -23.46
CA LYS A 315 29.73 15.31 -24.81
C LYS A 315 29.28 16.76 -25.06
N ASP A 316 29.08 17.54 -23.99
CA ASP A 316 28.78 18.97 -24.03
C ASP A 316 30.04 19.78 -23.64
N GLU A 317 30.20 21.01 -24.18
CA GLU A 317 31.24 22.00 -23.78
C GLU A 317 31.21 22.41 -22.28
N MET A 318 30.29 21.83 -21.51
CA MET A 318 30.06 22.04 -20.09
C MET A 318 31.17 21.51 -19.17
N GLN A 319 32.22 20.87 -19.70
CA GLN A 319 33.34 20.36 -18.89
C GLN A 319 34.07 21.47 -18.10
N ASN A 320 33.93 22.73 -18.51
CA ASN A 320 34.63 23.85 -17.88
C ASN A 320 33.96 24.40 -16.60
N SER A 321 32.69 24.05 -16.32
CA SER A 321 32.04 24.48 -15.07
C SER A 321 32.08 23.37 -14.03
N ARG A 322 33.08 23.44 -13.14
CA ARG A 322 33.20 22.55 -11.97
C ARG A 322 31.91 22.49 -11.16
N ALA A 323 31.14 23.58 -11.12
CA ALA A 323 29.87 23.66 -10.39
C ALA A 323 28.78 22.74 -10.95
N VAL A 324 28.68 22.58 -12.27
CA VAL A 324 27.67 21.72 -12.92
C VAL A 324 27.98 20.24 -12.67
N ALA A 325 29.25 19.85 -12.75
CA ALA A 325 29.68 18.49 -12.45
C ALA A 325 29.43 18.13 -10.96
N ILE A 326 29.70 19.06 -10.05
CA ILE A 326 29.44 18.89 -8.61
C ILE A 326 27.94 18.76 -8.35
N MET A 327 27.09 19.62 -8.94
CA MET A 327 25.64 19.51 -8.76
C MET A 327 25.08 18.20 -9.31
N ALA A 328 25.52 17.76 -10.49
CA ALA A 328 25.09 16.49 -11.06
C ALA A 328 25.47 15.30 -10.17
N PHE A 329 26.66 15.33 -9.57
CA PHE A 329 27.11 14.30 -8.64
C PHE A 329 26.32 14.30 -7.32
N ILE A 330 26.02 15.48 -6.75
CA ILE A 330 25.20 15.61 -5.54
C ILE A 330 23.78 15.09 -5.79
N LEU A 331 23.17 15.48 -6.91
CA LEU A 331 21.82 15.01 -7.27
C LEU A 331 21.79 13.49 -7.46
N TRP A 332 22.81 12.93 -8.10
CA TRP A 332 22.98 11.49 -8.25
C TRP A 332 23.08 10.78 -6.88
N MET A 333 23.93 11.27 -5.97
CA MET A 333 24.04 10.74 -4.60
C MET A 333 22.69 10.73 -3.87
N ILE A 334 21.91 11.82 -3.96
CA ILE A 334 20.58 11.91 -3.34
C ILE A 334 19.63 10.86 -3.92
N VAL A 335 19.60 10.70 -5.24
CA VAL A 335 18.74 9.71 -5.91
C VAL A 335 19.17 8.28 -5.53
N THR A 336 20.46 7.97 -5.56
CA THR A 336 20.98 6.67 -5.15
C THR A 336 20.61 6.35 -3.71
N VAL A 337 20.81 7.28 -2.77
CA VAL A 337 20.44 7.07 -1.37
C VAL A 337 18.93 6.85 -1.24
N LEU A 338 18.09 7.68 -1.88
CA LEU A 338 16.63 7.52 -1.80
C LEU A 338 16.13 6.19 -2.37
N PHE A 339 16.78 5.63 -3.39
CA PHE A 339 16.40 4.34 -3.98
C PHE A 339 17.00 3.13 -3.26
N THR A 340 18.23 3.24 -2.73
CA THR A 340 18.92 2.12 -2.08
C THR A 340 18.52 1.94 -0.63
N THR A 341 18.20 3.01 0.11
CA THR A 341 17.86 2.94 1.54
C THR A 341 16.59 2.11 1.82
N PRO A 342 15.47 2.26 1.08
CA PRO A 342 14.30 1.40 1.27
C PRO A 342 14.56 -0.07 0.93
N LEU A 343 15.40 -0.32 -0.09
CA LEU A 343 15.82 -1.66 -0.50
C LEU A 343 16.65 -2.35 0.59
N LEU A 344 17.58 -1.63 1.21
CA LEU A 344 18.36 -2.12 2.35
C LEU A 344 17.50 -2.35 3.59
N TRP A 345 16.52 -1.48 3.84
CA TRP A 345 15.58 -1.62 4.97
C TRP A 345 14.65 -2.84 4.82
N ILE A 346 14.15 -3.11 3.61
CA ILE A 346 13.34 -4.30 3.31
C ILE A 346 14.15 -5.59 3.58
N LEU A 347 15.46 -5.57 3.30
CA LEU A 347 16.36 -6.70 3.44
C LEU A 347 16.91 -6.93 4.86
N GLU A 348 16.61 -6.05 5.82
CA GLU A 348 17.19 -6.05 7.19
C GLU A 348 18.70 -6.31 7.16
N LEU A 349 19.42 -5.39 6.50
CA LEU A 349 20.86 -5.24 6.62
C LEU A 349 21.22 -4.15 7.62
#